data_AF-A0A520S586-F1
#
_entry.id   AF-A0A520S586-F1
#
_cell.length_a   1.000
_cell.length_b   1.000
_cell.length_c   1.000
_cell.angle_alpha   90.00
_cell.angle_beta   90.00
_cell.angle_gamma   90.00
#
_symmetry.space_group_name_H-M   'P 1'
#
loop_
_entity.id
_entity.type
_entity.pdbx_description
1 polymer ?
#
loop_
_entity_poly.entity_id
_entity_poly.type
_entity_poly.pdbx_seq_one_letter_code
_entity_poly.pdbx_strand_id
1 'polypeptide(L)'
;MQHYAACLSDLTTYLCRSLAEQGYLSEIECAARAKTTFRLGLESNADKSLELFDVDAACIAFEARIRDIPWSEPFDPFPVFIESPRSLTRWAPIADDLKKRDREIAENSVSFAWIEVRKEFHDLLQLPRRV
;
A
#
# COMPACT_ATOMS: atom_id res chain seq x y z
N MET A 1 4.68 8.30 -10.75
CA MET A 1 3.32 8.03 -10.20
C MET A 1 2.98 6.56 -10.01
N GLN A 2 3.26 5.65 -10.96
CA GLN A 2 2.84 4.24 -10.85
C GLN A 2 3.35 3.52 -9.57
N HIS A 3 4.66 3.58 -9.28
CA HIS A 3 5.22 2.98 -8.06
C HIS A 3 4.70 3.65 -6.79
N TYR A 4 4.57 4.99 -6.79
CA TYR A 4 3.99 5.73 -5.68
C TYR A 4 2.56 5.28 -5.34
N ALA A 5 1.71 5.11 -6.36
CA ALA A 5 0.35 4.62 -6.18
C ALA A 5 0.32 3.22 -5.57
N ALA A 6 1.22 2.32 -6.00
CA ALA A 6 1.34 0.99 -5.43
C ALA A 6 1.75 1.03 -3.93
N CYS A 7 2.72 1.88 -3.57
CA CYS A 7 3.10 2.13 -2.18
C CYS A 7 1.96 2.69 -1.35
N LEU A 8 1.23 3.68 -1.88
CA LEU A 8 0.10 4.30 -1.18
C LEU A 8 -1.04 3.31 -0.97
N SER A 9 -1.26 2.40 -1.94
CA SER A 9 -2.27 1.34 -1.86
C SER A 9 -1.98 0.37 -0.71
N ASP A 10 -0.75 -0.13 -0.63
CA ASP A 10 -0.32 -1.03 0.44
C ASP A 10 -0.37 -0.34 1.81
N LEU A 11 0.23 0.84 1.91
CA LEU A 11 0.31 1.59 3.16
C LEU A 11 -1.10 1.93 3.67
N THR A 12 -1.97 2.49 2.83
CA THR A 12 -3.33 2.87 3.24
C THR A 12 -4.13 1.65 3.71
N THR A 13 -3.99 0.53 3.02
CA THR A 13 -4.62 -0.74 3.45
C THR A 13 -4.10 -1.16 4.82
N TYR A 14 -2.78 -1.17 5.01
CA TYR A 14 -2.16 -1.53 6.28
C TYR A 14 -2.64 -0.63 7.43
N LEU A 15 -2.59 0.69 7.26
CA LEU A 15 -2.97 1.65 8.30
C LEU A 15 -4.43 1.47 8.73
N CYS A 16 -5.36 1.38 7.77
CA CYS A 16 -6.78 1.19 8.08
C CYS A 16 -7.04 -0.15 8.79
N ARG A 17 -6.43 -1.25 8.34
CA ARG A 17 -6.58 -2.54 9.03
C ARG A 17 -5.98 -2.52 10.43
N SER A 18 -4.81 -1.92 10.61
CA SER A 18 -4.18 -1.79 11.93
C SER A 18 -5.04 -0.99 12.91
N LEU A 19 -5.70 0.07 12.43
CA LEU A 19 -6.64 0.84 13.26
C LEU A 19 -7.93 0.06 13.58
N ALA A 20 -8.47 -0.68 12.61
CA ALA A 20 -9.67 -1.49 12.83
C ALA A 20 -9.46 -2.68 13.77
N GLU A 21 -8.33 -3.39 13.66
CA GLU A 21 -7.98 -4.48 14.59
C GLU A 21 -7.94 -3.97 16.05
N GLN A 22 -7.52 -2.72 16.25
CA GLN A 22 -7.45 -2.07 17.55
C GLN A 22 -8.76 -1.37 17.95
N GLY A 23 -9.81 -1.48 17.14
CA GLY A 23 -11.14 -0.93 17.43
C GLY A 23 -11.29 0.59 17.22
N TYR A 24 -10.30 1.27 16.63
CA TYR A 24 -10.38 2.71 16.33
C TYR A 24 -11.26 3.04 15.13
N LEU A 25 -11.49 2.07 14.24
CA LEU A 25 -12.33 2.21 13.05
C LEU A 25 -13.25 0.99 12.90
N SER A 26 -14.51 1.23 12.58
CA SER A 26 -15.41 0.19 12.08
C SER A 26 -15.03 -0.21 10.65
N GLU A 27 -15.51 -1.38 10.20
CA GLU A 27 -15.33 -1.86 8.83
C GLU A 27 -15.83 -0.87 7.77
N ILE A 28 -16.99 -0.25 8.01
CA ILE A 28 -17.58 0.76 7.11
C ILE A 28 -16.67 2.00 7.04
N GLU A 29 -16.16 2.46 8.19
CA GLU A 29 -15.24 3.60 8.23
C GLU A 29 -13.90 3.30 7.57
N CYS A 30 -13.39 2.07 7.70
CA CYS A 30 -12.15 1.65 7.07
C CYS A 30 -12.21 1.74 5.54
N ALA A 31 -13.24 1.15 4.93
CA ALA A 31 -13.39 1.18 3.48
C ALA A 31 -13.52 2.63 2.97
N ALA A 32 -14.33 3.47 3.63
CA ALA A 32 -14.50 4.86 3.24
C ALA A 32 -13.21 5.69 3.41
N ARG A 33 -12.55 5.59 4.57
CA ARG A 33 -11.31 6.31 4.85
C ARG A 33 -10.18 5.87 3.92
N ALA A 34 -10.04 4.57 3.66
CA ALA A 34 -9.03 4.05 2.75
C ALA A 34 -9.17 4.69 1.36
N LYS A 35 -10.38 4.70 0.79
CA LYS A 35 -10.66 5.31 -0.53
C LYS A 35 -10.29 6.78 -0.55
N THR A 36 -10.73 7.54 0.46
CA THR A 36 -10.45 8.97 0.56
C THR A 36 -8.95 9.25 0.71
N THR A 37 -8.26 8.56 1.62
CA THR A 37 -6.82 8.71 1.84
C THR A 37 -6.02 8.40 0.58
N PHE A 38 -6.38 7.33 -0.12
CA PHE A 38 -5.71 6.93 -1.36
C PHE A 38 -5.87 7.99 -2.46
N ARG A 39 -7.09 8.44 -2.74
CA ARG A 39 -7.33 9.48 -3.76
C ARG A 39 -6.63 10.79 -3.40
N LEU A 40 -6.76 11.27 -2.16
CA LEU A 40 -6.11 12.51 -1.73
C LEU A 40 -4.59 12.43 -1.81
N GLY A 41 -3.99 11.29 -1.47
CA GLY A 41 -2.55 11.08 -1.59
C GLY A 41 -2.08 11.14 -3.05
N LEU A 42 -2.83 10.54 -3.98
CA LEU A 42 -2.54 10.65 -5.42
C LEU A 42 -2.67 12.10 -5.92
N GLU A 43 -3.75 12.79 -5.57
CA GLU A 43 -4.00 14.17 -6.01
C GLU A 43 -2.96 15.15 -5.45
N SER A 44 -2.59 15.01 -4.16
CA SER A 44 -1.62 15.88 -3.50
C SER A 44 -0.19 15.69 -4.03
N ASN A 45 0.09 14.54 -4.65
CA ASN A 45 1.39 14.21 -5.22
C ASN A 45 1.33 14.11 -6.75
N ALA A 46 0.25 14.59 -7.36
CA ALA A 46 0.08 14.55 -8.81
C ALA A 46 1.13 15.46 -9.46
N ASP A 47 2.07 14.85 -10.16
CA ASP A 47 2.98 15.58 -11.03
C ASP A 47 2.28 15.89 -12.35
N LYS A 48 1.79 17.13 -12.48
CA LYS A 48 1.11 17.61 -13.69
C LYS A 48 2.01 17.66 -14.93
N SER A 49 3.33 17.50 -14.76
CA SER A 49 4.27 17.37 -15.89
C SER A 49 4.33 15.97 -16.48
N LEU A 50 3.76 14.97 -15.79
CA LEU A 50 3.74 13.56 -16.19
C LEU A 50 2.30 13.12 -16.50
N GLU A 51 1.79 13.49 -17.68
CA GLU A 51 0.39 13.24 -18.13
C GLU A 51 -0.01 11.76 -18.30
N LEU A 52 0.85 10.79 -17.99
CA LEU A 52 0.64 9.38 -18.31
C LEU A 52 -0.02 8.55 -17.20
N PHE A 53 -0.34 9.14 -16.04
CA PHE A 53 -0.93 8.42 -14.92
C PHE A 53 -2.44 8.65 -14.80
N ASP A 54 -3.22 7.59 -14.96
CA ASP A 54 -4.66 7.59 -14.80
C ASP A 54 -5.04 7.38 -13.32
N VAL A 55 -5.40 8.47 -12.65
CA VAL A 55 -5.80 8.48 -11.23
C VAL A 55 -7.09 7.69 -11.00
N ASP A 56 -8.05 7.78 -11.92
CA ASP A 56 -9.35 7.11 -11.77
C ASP A 56 -9.21 5.60 -11.94
N ALA A 57 -8.42 5.15 -12.92
CA ALA A 57 -8.09 3.73 -13.07
C ALA A 57 -7.37 3.19 -11.83
N ALA A 58 -6.44 3.95 -11.24
CA ALA A 58 -5.77 3.56 -10.00
C ALA A 58 -6.74 3.46 -8.82
N CYS A 59 -7.68 4.41 -8.69
CA CYS A 59 -8.72 4.36 -7.65
C CYS A 59 -9.63 3.15 -7.83
N ILE A 60 -10.08 2.84 -9.05
CA ILE A 60 -10.91 1.65 -9.34
C ILE A 60 -10.18 0.36 -8.96
N ALA A 61 -8.90 0.24 -9.32
CA ALA A 61 -8.09 -0.92 -8.96
C ALA A 61 -7.94 -1.06 -7.44
N PHE A 62 -7.70 0.05 -6.73
CA PHE A 62 -7.61 0.06 -5.28
C PHE A 62 -8.94 -0.33 -4.62
N GLU A 63 -10.06 0.22 -5.08
CA GLU A 63 -11.39 -0.13 -4.58
C GLU A 63 -11.73 -1.61 -4.80
N ALA A 64 -11.32 -2.19 -5.93
CA ALA A 64 -11.47 -3.62 -6.18
C ALA A 64 -10.64 -4.45 -5.20
N ARG A 65 -9.39 -4.05 -4.93
CA ARG A 65 -8.50 -4.71 -3.97
C ARG A 65 -9.08 -4.75 -2.56
N ILE A 66 -9.64 -3.64 -2.09
CA ILE A 66 -10.05 -3.50 -0.69
C ILE A 66 -11.48 -3.97 -0.38
N ARG A 67 -12.23 -4.41 -1.41
CA ARG A 67 -13.64 -4.77 -1.29
C ARG A 67 -13.91 -5.88 -0.27
N ASP A 68 -13.08 -6.92 -0.31
CA ASP A 68 -13.30 -8.16 0.45
C ASP A 68 -12.25 -8.35 1.56
N ILE A 69 -11.64 -7.25 2.01
CA ILE A 69 -10.67 -7.30 3.11
C ILE A 69 -11.40 -7.45 4.44
N PRO A 70 -11.08 -8.45 5.27
CA PRO A 70 -11.58 -8.51 6.64
C PRO A 70 -10.86 -7.47 7.49
N TRP A 71 -11.46 -6.28 7.63
CA TRP A 71 -10.80 -5.09 8.16
C TRP A 71 -10.40 -5.22 9.63
N SER A 72 -11.26 -5.81 10.46
CA SER A 72 -11.10 -5.91 11.92
C SER A 72 -10.45 -7.22 12.38
N GLU A 73 -10.27 -8.19 11.49
CA GLU A 73 -9.63 -9.45 11.84
C GLU A 73 -8.11 -9.31 12.00
N PRO A 74 -7.48 -10.04 12.94
CA PRO A 74 -6.03 -10.11 13.04
C PRO A 74 -5.39 -10.54 11.72
N PHE A 75 -4.22 -9.98 11.39
CA PHE A 75 -3.56 -10.26 10.12
C PHE A 75 -2.05 -10.21 10.16
N ASP A 76 -1.43 -11.01 9.30
CA ASP A 76 -0.02 -10.87 8.95
C ASP A 76 0.18 -9.61 8.09
N PRO A 77 1.03 -8.65 8.50
CA PRO A 77 1.33 -7.49 7.71
C PRO A 77 1.98 -7.79 6.36
N PHE A 78 2.79 -8.84 6.22
CA PHE A 78 3.56 -9.09 5.00
C PHE A 78 2.67 -9.26 3.75
N PRO A 79 1.61 -10.09 3.78
CA PRO A 79 0.64 -10.19 2.68
C PRO A 79 -0.14 -8.91 2.37
N VAL A 80 -0.09 -7.88 3.21
CA VAL A 80 -0.69 -6.58 2.90
C VAL A 80 0.18 -5.77 1.95
N PHE A 81 1.50 -5.98 1.92
CA PHE A 81 2.42 -5.25 1.05
C PHE A 81 2.72 -6.03 -0.23
N ILE A 82 1.76 -6.03 -1.17
CA ILE A 82 1.85 -6.80 -2.43
C ILE A 82 2.05 -5.92 -3.66
N GLU A 83 1.51 -4.71 -3.67
CA GLU A 83 1.56 -3.85 -4.87
C GLU A 83 2.90 -3.15 -4.97
N SER A 84 3.44 -2.65 -3.86
CA SER A 84 4.71 -1.93 -3.83
C SER A 84 5.90 -2.79 -4.26
N PRO A 85 6.10 -4.05 -3.81
CA PRO A 85 7.19 -4.89 -4.31
C PRO A 85 7.03 -5.19 -5.80
N ARG A 86 5.83 -5.62 -6.22
CA ARG A 86 5.55 -5.97 -7.62
C ARG A 86 5.75 -4.79 -8.56
N SER A 87 5.37 -3.59 -8.13
CA SER A 87 5.48 -2.38 -8.93
C SER A 87 6.94 -2.00 -9.19
N LEU A 88 7.86 -2.25 -8.26
CA LEU A 88 9.29 -1.99 -8.44
C LEU A 88 9.83 -2.81 -9.61
N THR A 89 9.60 -4.13 -9.59
CA THR A 89 10.03 -5.01 -10.68
C THR A 89 9.33 -4.65 -11.99
N ARG A 90 8.01 -4.44 -11.96
CA ARG A 90 7.20 -4.18 -13.17
C ARG A 90 7.68 -2.94 -13.92
N TRP A 91 7.93 -1.84 -13.21
CA TRP A 91 8.23 -0.54 -13.79
C TRP A 91 9.73 -0.19 -13.81
N ALA A 92 10.61 -1.12 -13.41
CA ALA A 92 12.04 -0.93 -13.51
C ALA A 92 12.46 -0.66 -14.98
N PRO A 93 13.30 0.36 -15.25
CA PRO A 93 13.71 0.74 -16.61
C PRO A 93 14.86 -0.14 -17.13
N ILE A 94 14.67 -1.46 -17.08
CA ILE A 94 15.61 -2.47 -17.57
C ILE A 94 14.87 -3.51 -18.42
N ALA A 95 15.61 -4.30 -19.19
CA ALA A 95 15.03 -5.35 -20.01
C ALA A 95 14.32 -6.43 -19.17
N ASP A 96 13.21 -6.97 -19.67
CA ASP A 96 12.34 -7.87 -18.90
C ASP A 96 13.01 -9.21 -18.54
N ASP A 97 13.98 -9.65 -19.33
CA ASP A 97 14.81 -10.82 -19.05
C ASP A 97 15.76 -10.58 -17.86
N LEU A 98 16.24 -9.34 -17.69
CA LEU A 98 17.05 -8.94 -16.54
C LEU A 98 16.19 -8.81 -15.28
N LYS A 99 14.97 -8.27 -15.38
CA LYS A 99 14.03 -8.17 -14.23
C LYS A 99 13.77 -9.51 -13.55
N LYS A 100 13.78 -10.62 -14.31
CA LYS A 100 13.50 -11.96 -13.77
C LYS A 100 14.62 -12.48 -12.88
N ARG A 101 15.86 -12.02 -13.06
CA ARG A 101 17.03 -12.54 -12.34
C ARG A 101 17.04 -12.13 -10.88
N ASP A 102 16.67 -10.88 -10.60
CA ASP A 102 16.71 -10.30 -9.25
C ASP A 102 15.33 -9.99 -8.68
N ARG A 103 14.25 -10.49 -9.30
CA ARG A 103 12.87 -10.18 -8.90
C ARG A 103 12.64 -10.42 -7.41
N GLU A 104 12.99 -11.60 -6.93
CA GLU A 104 12.78 -11.97 -5.53
C GLU A 104 13.54 -11.05 -4.58
N ILE A 105 14.80 -10.75 -4.89
CA ILE A 105 15.65 -9.85 -4.09
C ILE A 105 15.05 -8.44 -4.07
N ALA A 106 14.66 -7.93 -5.24
CA ALA A 106 14.06 -6.60 -5.36
C ALA A 106 12.73 -6.50 -4.61
N GLU A 107 11.84 -7.49 -4.78
CA GLU A 107 10.55 -7.52 -4.10
C GLU A 107 10.73 -7.63 -2.57
N ASN A 108 11.59 -8.54 -2.10
CA ASN A 108 11.89 -8.69 -0.67
C ASN A 108 12.47 -7.41 -0.07
N SER A 109 13.31 -6.67 -0.81
CA SER A 109 13.87 -5.41 -0.33
C SER A 109 12.79 -4.37 -0.01
N VAL A 110 11.76 -4.27 -0.85
CA VAL A 110 10.63 -3.36 -0.63
C VAL A 110 9.78 -3.84 0.54
N SER A 111 9.47 -5.14 0.60
CA SER A 111 8.73 -5.73 1.72
C SER A 111 9.42 -5.49 3.06
N PHE A 112 10.75 -5.56 3.10
CA PHE A 112 11.52 -5.28 4.32
C PHE A 112 11.61 -3.79 4.66
N ALA A 113 11.65 -2.90 3.66
CA ALA A 113 11.62 -1.46 3.91
C ALA A 113 10.37 -1.03 4.68
N TRP A 114 9.24 -1.72 4.50
CA TRP A 114 8.01 -1.45 5.25
C TRP A 114 8.06 -1.83 6.73
N ILE A 115 9.04 -2.63 7.19
CA ILE A 115 9.14 -3.02 8.61
C ILE A 115 9.29 -1.78 9.50
N GLU A 116 10.23 -0.89 9.18
CA GLU A 116 10.46 0.30 10.01
C GLU A 116 9.29 1.29 9.93
N VAL A 117 8.69 1.50 8.75
CA VAL A 117 7.50 2.37 8.60
C VAL A 117 6.33 1.87 9.45
N ARG A 118 6.10 0.55 9.48
CA ARG A 118 5.06 -0.06 10.32
C ARG A 118 5.33 0.16 11.80
N LYS A 119 6.58 -0.02 12.22
CA LYS A 119 7.02 0.18 13.60
C LYS A 119 6.84 1.65 14.02
N GLU A 120 7.28 2.59 13.20
CA GLU A 120 7.11 4.03 13.44
C GLU A 120 5.62 4.40 13.56
N PHE A 121 4.76 3.85 12.70
CA PHE A 121 3.32 4.08 12.79
C PHE A 121 2.73 3.61 14.13
N HIS A 122 3.09 2.42 14.60
CA HIS A 122 2.63 1.91 15.89
C HIS A 122 3.17 2.75 17.05
N ASP A 123 4.45 3.14 17.01
CA ASP A 123 5.07 3.96 18.05
C ASP A 123 4.41 5.35 18.11
N LEU A 124 4.10 5.99 16.96
CA LEU A 124 3.42 7.30 16.89
C LEU A 124 2.02 7.29 17.51
N LEU A 125 1.29 6.21 17.35
CA LEU A 125 -0.08 6.05 17.86
C LEU A 125 -0.16 5.29 19.18
N GLN A 126 0.99 4.88 19.73
CA GLN A 126 1.08 4.06 20.95
C GLN A 126 0.26 2.76 20.85
N LEU A 127 0.22 2.16 19.67
CA LEU A 127 -0.45 0.88 19.41
C LEU A 127 0.42 -0.29 19.91
N PRO A 128 -0.20 -1.44 20.27
CA PRO A 128 0.57 -2.65 20.58
C PRO A 128 1.49 -3.02 19.42
N ARG A 129 2.75 -3.34 19.74
CA ARG A 129 3.70 -3.78 18.71
C ARG A 129 3.29 -5.14 18.16
N ARG A 130 3.31 -5.26 16.82
CA ARG A 130 3.19 -6.54 16.13
C ARG A 130 4.57 -7.17 16.05
N VAL A 131 4.70 -8.41 16.53
CA VAL A 131 5.92 -9.23 16.42
C VAL A 131 6.02 -9.80 15.01
#